data_AF-A0AA40DIN4-F1
#
_entry.id   AF-A0AA40DIN4-F1
#
_cell.length_a   1.000
_cell.length_b   1.000
_cell.length_c   1.000
_cell.angle_alpha   90.00
_cell.angle_beta   90.00
_cell.angle_gamma   90.00
#
_symmetry.space_group_name_H-M   'P 1'
#
loop_
_entity.id
_entity.type
_entity.pdbx_description
1 polymer ?
#
loop_
_entity_poly.entity_id
_entity_poly.type
_entity_poly.pdbx_seq_one_letter_code
_entity_poly.pdbx_strand_id
1 'polypeptide(L)'
;MVATGLQLGSVVFEDDNSTAIICLADSSPHDLAPIATVLWGLDHAFGILQHMGGCCDSFTFLANRGCQVELERINMGLLPGLAPLFSQMGLEEQSMDSLPPDLLAQFFSLAFLSYSQGHCGPIRPFFLDTFPGRILLIGNNKWCEDFEGPLFTFQFLDRAPSLSKDRPKLDLRASPEDLLDTWGPGDFIAPKGDAENIYAISIGGGLILPTSKPTEASEALLHWSRASTLDTRSGTTFPCRKKLIIGANVSTNTSCDAEP
;
A
#
# COMPACT_ATOMS: atom_id res chain seq x y z
N MET A 1 -34.40 22.28 9.86
CA MET A 1 -34.27 20.86 9.50
C MET A 1 -33.01 20.37 10.20
N VAL A 2 -33.17 19.65 11.31
CA VAL A 2 -32.04 19.16 12.10
C VAL A 2 -31.40 18.04 11.28
N ALA A 3 -30.13 18.19 10.88
CA ALA A 3 -29.37 17.09 10.32
C ALA A 3 -29.39 15.97 11.36
N THR A 4 -30.13 14.90 11.10
CA THR A 4 -29.99 13.65 11.85
C THR A 4 -28.52 13.30 11.78
N GLY A 5 -27.83 13.32 12.94
CA GLY A 5 -26.40 13.08 13.02
C GLY A 5 -26.10 11.74 12.36
N LEU A 6 -25.42 11.78 11.22
CA LEU A 6 -25.01 10.57 10.53
C LEU A 6 -23.92 9.91 11.38
N GLN A 7 -24.29 8.85 12.10
CA GLN A 7 -23.34 8.04 12.84
C GLN A 7 -22.65 7.12 11.83
N LEU A 8 -21.42 7.45 11.45
CA LEU A 8 -20.62 6.64 10.51
C LEU A 8 -19.91 5.47 11.21
N GLY A 9 -19.68 5.58 12.52
CA GLY A 9 -18.94 4.60 13.30
C GLY A 9 -18.50 5.15 14.64
N SER A 10 -17.57 4.44 15.28
CA SER A 10 -16.95 4.82 16.54
C SER A 10 -15.48 4.46 16.56
N VAL A 11 -14.70 5.22 17.32
CA VAL A 11 -13.32 4.89 17.65
C VAL A 11 -13.23 4.72 19.16
N VAL A 12 -12.72 3.58 19.61
CA VAL A 12 -12.44 3.28 21.03
C VAL A 12 -10.93 3.26 21.21
N PHE A 13 -10.44 3.83 22.31
CA PHE A 13 -9.01 3.83 22.63
C PHE A 13 -8.78 2.95 23.86
N GLU A 14 -7.81 2.03 23.74
CA GLU A 14 -7.32 1.23 24.86
C GLU A 14 -5.94 1.74 25.29
N ASP A 15 -5.87 2.25 26.52
CA ASP A 15 -4.70 2.89 27.09
C ASP A 15 -3.50 1.92 27.21
N ASP A 16 -3.77 0.67 27.56
CA ASP A 16 -2.75 -0.34 27.88
C ASP A 16 -1.79 -0.64 26.72
N ASN A 17 -2.15 -0.28 25.48
CA ASN A 17 -1.34 -0.52 24.28
C ASN A 17 -1.33 0.64 23.27
N SER A 18 -1.88 1.81 23.62
CA SER A 18 -2.09 2.90 22.66
C SER A 18 -2.81 2.41 21.39
N THR A 19 -3.85 1.59 21.57
CA THR A 19 -4.59 0.96 20.46
C THR A 19 -5.85 1.76 20.16
N ALA A 20 -6.06 2.09 18.89
CA ALA A 20 -7.33 2.62 18.42
C ALA A 20 -8.13 1.50 17.72
N ILE A 21 -9.36 1.25 18.17
CA ILE A 21 -10.28 0.28 17.59
C ILE A 21 -11.35 1.05 16.82
N ILE A 22 -11.47 0.77 15.52
CA ILE A 22 -12.40 1.44 14.62
C ILE A 22 -13.54 0.49 14.27
N CYS A 23 -14.75 0.89 14.63
CA CYS A 23 -15.99 0.22 14.28
C CYS A 23 -16.76 1.09 13.29
N LEU A 24 -17.28 0.49 12.22
CA LEU A 24 -18.28 1.11 11.36
C LEU A 24 -19.63 1.00 12.10
N ALA A 25 -20.53 1.96 11.88
CA ALA A 25 -21.75 2.09 12.68
C ALA A 25 -22.51 0.76 12.80
N ASP A 26 -23.13 0.53 13.97
CA ASP A 26 -23.90 -0.66 14.29
C ASP A 26 -25.12 -0.75 13.35
N SER A 27 -24.88 -1.33 12.19
CA SER A 27 -25.79 -1.40 11.06
C SER A 27 -26.12 -2.87 10.86
N SER A 28 -27.35 -3.18 10.44
CA SER A 28 -27.68 -4.53 10.02
C SER A 28 -26.62 -5.01 9.02
N PRO A 29 -26.15 -6.26 9.07
CA PRO A 29 -25.15 -6.78 8.13
C PRO A 29 -25.59 -6.71 6.66
N HIS A 30 -26.87 -6.43 6.40
CA HIS A 30 -27.44 -6.21 5.07
C HIS A 30 -27.60 -4.72 4.71
N ASP A 31 -27.36 -3.80 5.64
CA ASP A 31 -27.44 -2.37 5.40
C ASP A 31 -26.09 -1.85 4.87
N LEU A 32 -26.05 -1.65 3.54
CA LEU A 32 -24.88 -1.12 2.84
C LEU A 32 -24.87 0.41 2.76
N ALA A 33 -25.91 1.10 3.26
CA ALA A 33 -25.98 2.56 3.15
C ALA A 33 -24.82 3.29 3.87
N PRO A 34 -24.37 2.85 5.07
CA PRO A 34 -23.20 3.44 5.72
C PRO A 34 -21.92 3.24 4.92
N ILE A 35 -21.73 2.04 4.34
CA ILE A 35 -20.57 1.71 3.50
C ILE A 35 -20.55 2.59 2.26
N ALA A 36 -21.68 2.68 1.54
CA ALA A 36 -21.81 3.54 0.37
C ALA A 36 -21.51 5.01 0.71
N THR A 37 -21.96 5.47 1.88
CA THR A 37 -21.70 6.84 2.34
C THR A 37 -20.22 7.08 2.65
N VAL A 38 -19.53 6.11 3.26
CA VAL A 38 -18.08 6.17 3.48
C VAL A 38 -17.33 6.21 2.16
N LEU A 39 -17.66 5.33 1.22
CA LEU A 39 -17.01 5.29 -0.09
C LEU A 39 -17.24 6.58 -0.89
N TRP A 40 -18.44 7.15 -0.82
CA TRP A 40 -18.73 8.46 -1.41
C TRP A 40 -17.93 9.59 -0.73
N GLY A 41 -17.83 9.56 0.60
CA GLY A 41 -17.01 10.50 1.35
C GLY A 41 -15.53 10.42 0.99
N LEU A 42 -15.01 9.20 0.75
CA LEU A 42 -13.65 8.98 0.26
C LEU A 42 -13.45 9.58 -1.12
N ASP A 43 -14.33 9.27 -2.07
CA ASP A 43 -14.28 9.85 -3.42
C ASP A 43 -14.26 11.39 -3.38
N HIS A 44 -15.11 11.99 -2.55
CA HIS A 44 -15.13 13.44 -2.37
C HIS A 44 -13.85 13.97 -1.72
N ALA A 45 -13.31 13.30 -0.70
CA ALA A 45 -12.05 13.69 -0.06
C ALA A 45 -10.86 13.61 -1.03
N PHE A 46 -10.85 12.63 -1.92
CA PHE A 46 -9.90 12.54 -3.03
C PHE A 46 -10.02 13.73 -3.99
N GLY A 47 -11.24 14.05 -4.42
CA GLY A 47 -11.48 15.21 -5.28
C GLY A 47 -10.97 16.51 -4.65
N ILE A 48 -11.11 16.66 -3.33
CA ILE A 48 -10.53 17.79 -2.60
C ILE A 48 -8.99 17.75 -2.64
N LEU A 49 -8.37 16.61 -2.33
CA LEU A 49 -6.91 16.48 -2.35
C LEU A 49 -6.32 16.85 -3.72
N GLN A 50 -6.96 16.39 -4.80
CA GLN A 50 -6.57 16.72 -6.17
C GLN A 50 -6.76 18.20 -6.49
N HIS A 51 -7.87 18.79 -6.06
CA HIS A 51 -8.12 20.22 -6.22
C HIS A 51 -7.07 21.09 -5.49
N MET A 52 -6.55 20.59 -4.36
CA MET A 52 -5.49 21.24 -3.58
C MET A 52 -4.10 21.00 -4.16
N GLY A 53 -3.97 20.34 -5.32
CA GLY A 53 -2.70 20.13 -6.02
C GLY A 53 -2.05 18.76 -5.79
N GLY A 54 -2.74 17.82 -5.13
CA GLY A 54 -2.31 16.43 -5.08
C GLY A 54 -2.39 15.79 -6.48
N CYS A 55 -1.33 15.10 -6.91
CA CYS A 55 -1.28 14.48 -8.24
C CYS A 55 -1.79 13.03 -8.27
N CYS A 56 -2.21 12.50 -7.12
CA CYS A 56 -2.56 11.09 -6.96
C CYS A 56 -4.03 10.84 -7.36
N ASP A 57 -4.24 10.01 -8.37
CA ASP A 57 -5.55 9.43 -8.76
C ASP A 57 -5.70 7.97 -8.30
N SER A 58 -4.71 7.52 -7.54
CA SER A 58 -4.55 6.18 -7.02
C SER A 58 -3.71 6.24 -5.75
N PHE A 59 -3.71 5.15 -5.00
CA PHE A 59 -2.72 4.93 -3.94
C PHE A 59 -2.26 3.49 -3.98
N THR A 60 -1.11 3.24 -3.36
CA THR A 60 -0.51 1.92 -3.26
C THR A 60 -0.48 1.41 -1.83
N PHE A 61 -0.48 0.09 -1.67
CA PHE A 61 -0.24 -0.56 -0.39
C PHE A 61 0.55 -1.85 -0.57
N LEU A 62 1.22 -2.29 0.48
CA LEU A 62 1.94 -3.56 0.51
C LEU A 62 1.03 -4.69 0.99
N ALA A 63 0.86 -5.70 0.14
CA ALA A 63 0.17 -6.96 0.46
C ALA A 63 1.20 -8.06 0.72
N ASN A 64 1.11 -8.74 1.86
CA ASN A 64 1.93 -9.93 2.12
C ASN A 64 1.34 -11.13 1.38
N ARG A 65 2.13 -11.79 0.52
CA ARG A 65 1.77 -12.98 -0.25
C ARG A 65 2.65 -14.19 0.13
N GLY A 66 3.01 -14.30 1.41
CA GLY A 66 3.81 -15.41 1.93
C GLY A 66 5.31 -15.14 1.82
N CYS A 67 5.94 -15.60 0.74
CA CYS A 67 7.38 -15.44 0.51
C CYS A 67 7.75 -14.11 -0.17
N GLN A 68 6.75 -13.36 -0.65
CA GLN A 68 6.93 -12.06 -1.28
C GLN A 68 5.95 -11.05 -0.70
N VAL A 69 6.33 -9.77 -0.75
CA VAL A 69 5.42 -8.64 -0.57
C VAL A 69 5.12 -8.04 -1.93
N GLU A 70 3.86 -7.78 -2.20
CA GLU A 70 3.41 -7.24 -3.46
C GLU A 70 2.87 -5.83 -3.26
N LEU A 71 3.32 -4.90 -4.10
CA LEU A 71 2.77 -3.55 -4.15
C LEU A 71 1.51 -3.58 -5.01
N GLU A 72 0.39 -3.20 -4.42
CA GLU A 72 -0.92 -3.16 -5.06
C GLU A 72 -1.35 -1.72 -5.23
N ARG A 73 -1.84 -1.36 -6.42
CA ARG A 73 -2.41 -0.04 -6.70
C ARG A 73 -3.93 -0.12 -6.66
N ILE A 74 -4.55 0.82 -5.96
CA ILE A 74 -5.99 1.06 -6.01
C ILE A 74 -6.23 2.33 -6.82
N ASN A 75 -6.90 2.18 -7.97
CA ASN A 75 -7.33 3.31 -8.78
C ASN A 75 -8.61 3.89 -8.20
N MET A 76 -8.61 5.19 -7.88
CA MET A 76 -9.73 5.80 -7.17
C MET A 76 -10.95 5.97 -8.05
N GLY A 77 -10.76 6.10 -9.38
CA GLY A 77 -11.86 6.10 -10.34
C GLY A 77 -12.71 4.82 -10.31
N LEU A 78 -12.23 3.75 -9.66
CA LEU A 78 -12.99 2.52 -9.46
C LEU A 78 -13.87 2.55 -8.21
N LEU A 79 -13.60 3.41 -7.20
CA LEU A 79 -14.38 3.46 -5.95
C LEU A 79 -15.88 3.71 -6.17
N PRO A 80 -16.32 4.64 -7.04
CA PRO A 80 -17.74 4.82 -7.30
C PRO A 80 -18.41 3.56 -7.87
N GLY A 81 -17.64 2.72 -8.58
CA GLY A 81 -18.08 1.44 -9.13
C GLY A 81 -18.08 0.29 -8.13
N LEU A 82 -17.38 0.41 -7.00
CA LEU A 82 -17.35 -0.62 -5.95
C LEU A 82 -18.64 -0.63 -5.11
N ALA A 83 -19.26 0.52 -4.86
CA ALA A 83 -20.50 0.60 -4.08
C ALA A 83 -21.66 -0.24 -4.66
N PRO A 84 -21.93 -0.22 -5.99
CA PRO A 84 -22.88 -1.14 -6.61
C PRO A 84 -22.44 -2.62 -6.57
N LEU A 85 -21.14 -2.90 -6.68
CA LEU A 85 -20.61 -4.28 -6.68
C LEU A 85 -20.77 -4.96 -5.32
N PHE A 86 -20.63 -4.22 -4.21
CA PHE A 86 -20.96 -4.75 -2.87
C PHE A 86 -22.44 -5.08 -2.69
N SER A 87 -23.33 -4.47 -3.49
CA SER A 87 -24.75 -4.82 -3.51
C SER A 87 -25.05 -6.09 -4.31
N GLN A 88 -24.09 -6.61 -5.09
CA GLN A 88 -24.28 -7.71 -6.04
C GLN A 88 -23.38 -8.95 -5.79
N MET A 89 -22.34 -8.86 -4.95
CA MET A 89 -21.40 -9.96 -4.76
C MET A 89 -21.90 -11.04 -3.77
N GLY A 90 -22.37 -12.15 -4.34
CA GLY A 90 -22.14 -13.50 -3.81
C GLY A 90 -20.77 -13.99 -4.29
N LEU A 91 -19.99 -14.51 -3.34
CA LEU A 91 -18.55 -14.82 -3.39
C LEU A 91 -18.12 -15.81 -4.47
N GLU A 92 -16.99 -15.55 -5.15
CA GLU A 92 -15.98 -16.55 -5.56
C GLU A 92 -14.56 -15.91 -5.59
N GLU A 93 -13.53 -16.76 -5.62
CA GLU A 93 -12.27 -16.77 -4.84
C GLU A 93 -11.10 -15.79 -5.14
N GLN A 94 -10.29 -15.61 -4.07
CA GLN A 94 -8.84 -15.29 -4.00
C GLN A 94 -8.35 -13.93 -4.49
N SER A 95 -8.70 -12.89 -3.75
CA SER A 95 -8.11 -11.54 -3.77
C SER A 95 -8.79 -10.71 -2.67
N MET A 96 -8.46 -9.42 -2.50
CA MET A 96 -9.11 -8.45 -1.60
C MET A 96 -10.66 -8.48 -1.61
N ASP A 97 -11.23 -9.12 -2.63
CA ASP A 97 -12.65 -9.42 -2.86
C ASP A 97 -13.29 -10.40 -1.85
N SER A 98 -12.53 -11.07 -1.00
CA SER A 98 -13.07 -11.95 0.07
C SER A 98 -13.33 -11.24 1.40
N LEU A 99 -13.05 -9.94 1.50
CA LEU A 99 -13.20 -9.18 2.73
C LEU A 99 -14.63 -8.67 2.87
N PRO A 100 -15.18 -8.64 4.10
CA PRO A 100 -16.44 -7.96 4.38
C PRO A 100 -16.40 -6.49 3.89
N PRO A 101 -17.45 -6.01 3.19
CA PRO A 101 -17.45 -4.66 2.60
C PRO A 101 -17.24 -3.50 3.59
N ASP A 102 -17.72 -3.66 4.81
CA ASP A 102 -17.50 -2.78 5.96
C ASP A 102 -16.02 -2.69 6.35
N LEU A 103 -15.35 -3.84 6.44
CA LEU A 103 -13.93 -3.91 6.75
C LEU A 103 -13.09 -3.30 5.62
N LEU A 104 -13.50 -3.50 4.37
CA LEU A 104 -12.85 -2.91 3.21
C LEU A 104 -13.01 -1.38 3.16
N ALA A 105 -14.18 -0.85 3.48
CA ALA A 105 -14.41 0.59 3.57
C ALA A 105 -13.54 1.25 4.65
N GLN A 106 -13.41 0.60 5.81
CA GLN A 106 -12.48 1.03 6.86
C GLN A 106 -11.03 0.97 6.38
N PHE A 107 -10.64 -0.11 5.71
CA PHE A 107 -9.30 -0.27 5.16
C PHE A 107 -8.97 0.86 4.18
N PHE A 108 -9.83 1.13 3.19
CA PHE A 108 -9.60 2.21 2.23
C PHE A 108 -9.53 3.57 2.90
N SER A 109 -10.34 3.81 3.93
CA SER A 109 -10.28 5.06 4.69
C SER A 109 -8.92 5.24 5.36
N LEU A 110 -8.42 4.21 6.04
CA LEU A 110 -7.13 4.26 6.71
C LEU A 110 -5.95 4.29 5.72
N ALA A 111 -6.03 3.50 4.65
CA ALA A 111 -4.99 3.43 3.62
C ALA A 111 -4.87 4.78 2.88
N PHE A 112 -5.99 5.38 2.47
CA PHE A 112 -5.99 6.71 1.88
C PHE A 112 -5.43 7.77 2.83
N LEU A 113 -5.87 7.75 4.09
CA LEU A 113 -5.36 8.67 5.10
C LEU A 113 -3.84 8.53 5.27
N SER A 114 -3.34 7.30 5.33
CA SER A 114 -1.92 6.99 5.49
C SER A 114 -1.09 7.37 4.25
N TYR A 115 -1.62 7.11 3.06
CA TYR A 115 -0.98 7.50 1.80
C TYR A 115 -0.92 9.03 1.65
N SER A 116 -2.01 9.73 1.94
CA SER A 116 -2.07 11.19 1.93
C SER A 116 -1.09 11.82 2.92
N GLN A 117 -0.89 11.20 4.09
CA GLN A 117 0.14 11.60 5.05
C GLN A 117 1.56 11.50 4.49
N GLY A 118 1.83 10.49 3.65
CA GLY A 118 3.12 10.37 2.97
C GLY A 118 3.46 11.64 2.18
N HIS A 119 2.46 12.25 1.55
CA HIS A 119 2.59 13.46 0.73
C HIS A 119 2.54 14.76 1.54
N CYS A 120 1.67 14.84 2.56
CA CYS A 120 1.43 16.08 3.31
C CYS A 120 2.22 16.19 4.63
N GLY A 121 2.96 15.15 5.02
CA GLY A 121 3.60 15.03 6.32
C GLY A 121 2.72 14.33 7.36
N PRO A 122 3.23 14.11 8.59
CA PRO A 122 2.53 13.33 9.61
C PRO A 122 1.21 14.02 10.00
N ILE A 123 0.09 13.29 9.94
CA ILE A 123 -1.14 13.77 10.57
C ILE A 123 -0.94 13.64 12.07
N ARG A 124 -1.02 14.76 12.77
CA ARG A 124 -1.19 14.80 14.22
C ARG A 124 -2.65 15.16 14.47
N PRO A 125 -3.54 14.20 14.75
CA PRO A 125 -4.89 14.51 15.15
C PRO A 125 -4.76 15.42 16.38
N PHE A 126 -5.17 16.69 16.26
CA PHE A 126 -4.93 17.71 17.28
C PHE A 126 -5.58 17.39 18.63
N PHE A 127 -6.47 16.39 18.65
CA PHE A 127 -7.22 15.92 19.79
C PHE A 127 -6.62 14.68 20.46
N LEU A 128 -5.52 14.12 19.96
CA LEU A 128 -4.80 13.02 20.59
C LEU A 128 -3.48 13.51 21.17
N ASP A 129 -3.32 13.37 22.49
CA ASP A 129 -2.08 13.71 23.20
C ASP A 129 -0.96 12.68 22.92
N THR A 130 -1.33 11.43 22.61
CA THR A 130 -0.42 10.33 22.27
C THR A 130 -0.83 9.69 20.94
N PHE A 131 0.13 9.44 20.05
CA PHE A 131 -0.15 8.78 18.78
C PHE A 131 -0.43 7.29 19.01
N PRO A 132 -1.50 6.71 18.42
CA PRO A 132 -1.77 5.29 18.59
C PRO A 132 -0.64 4.47 17.97
N GLY A 133 -0.09 3.50 18.71
CA GLY A 133 0.92 2.58 18.21
C GLY A 133 0.30 1.50 17.31
N ARG A 134 -1.01 1.24 17.48
CA ARG A 134 -1.76 0.21 16.77
C ARG A 134 -3.16 0.69 16.39
N ILE A 135 -3.65 0.29 15.23
CA ILE A 135 -5.03 0.49 14.79
C ILE A 135 -5.64 -0.86 14.46
N LEU A 136 -6.83 -1.13 15.00
CA LEU A 136 -7.64 -2.30 14.72
C LEU A 136 -8.86 -1.88 13.93
N LEU A 137 -9.08 -2.50 12.76
CA LEU A 137 -10.29 -2.35 11.97
C LEU A 137 -11.11 -3.62 12.14
N ILE A 138 -12.36 -3.49 12.58
CA ILE A 138 -13.22 -4.65 12.89
C ILE A 138 -14.54 -4.66 12.10
N GLY A 139 -14.67 -3.81 11.07
CA GLY A 139 -15.92 -3.66 10.32
C GLY A 139 -17.06 -3.16 11.22
N ASN A 140 -18.25 -3.74 11.05
CA ASN A 140 -19.45 -3.54 11.85
C ASN A 140 -19.50 -4.41 13.12
N ASN A 141 -18.43 -5.16 13.41
CA ASN A 141 -18.42 -6.01 14.59
C ASN A 141 -18.30 -5.16 15.88
N LYS A 142 -18.74 -5.76 16.98
CA LYS A 142 -18.61 -5.18 18.32
C LYS A 142 -17.33 -5.65 18.96
N TRP A 143 -16.56 -4.71 19.50
CA TRP A 143 -15.35 -5.04 20.27
C TRP A 143 -15.71 -5.67 21.61
N CYS A 144 -15.03 -6.76 21.96
CA CYS A 144 -15.09 -7.42 23.26
C CYS A 144 -13.75 -8.14 23.53
N GLU A 145 -13.52 -8.54 24.78
CA GLU A 145 -12.27 -9.22 25.19
C GLU A 145 -12.02 -10.53 24.41
N ASP A 146 -13.09 -11.23 24.01
CA ASP A 146 -13.04 -12.50 23.28
C ASP A 146 -13.40 -12.33 21.79
N PHE A 147 -12.88 -11.28 21.13
CA PHE A 147 -13.20 -11.01 19.74
C PHE A 147 -12.66 -12.09 18.77
N GLU A 148 -13.55 -12.83 18.11
CA GLU A 148 -13.21 -13.88 17.13
C GLU A 148 -13.52 -13.48 15.67
N GLY A 149 -13.90 -12.22 15.42
CA GLY A 149 -14.28 -11.74 14.09
C GLY A 149 -13.09 -11.47 13.15
N PRO A 150 -13.37 -11.18 11.87
CA PRO A 150 -12.33 -10.70 10.95
C PRO A 150 -11.81 -9.33 11.39
N LEU A 151 -10.49 -9.16 11.41
CA LEU A 151 -9.84 -7.89 11.77
C LEU A 151 -8.65 -7.57 10.88
N PHE A 152 -8.42 -6.28 10.64
CA PHE A 152 -7.11 -5.78 10.23
C PHE A 152 -6.39 -5.11 11.38
N THR A 153 -5.11 -5.45 11.52
CA THR A 153 -4.20 -4.77 12.43
C THR A 153 -3.21 -3.95 11.62
N PHE A 154 -3.10 -2.67 11.96
CA PHE A 154 -2.02 -1.80 11.54
C PHE A 154 -1.17 -1.47 12.75
N GLN A 155 0.14 -1.49 12.58
CA GLN A 155 1.09 -1.06 13.59
C GLN A 155 1.99 0.01 12.98
N PHE A 156 2.15 1.12 13.67
CA PHE A 156 3.12 2.13 13.27
C PHE A 156 4.50 1.66 13.71
N LEU A 157 5.38 1.47 12.74
CA LEU A 157 6.78 1.20 13.01
C LEU A 157 7.50 2.55 13.11
N ASP A 158 8.08 2.83 14.27
CA ASP A 158 9.05 3.94 14.38
C ASP A 158 10.13 3.76 13.32
N ARG A 159 10.59 4.85 12.69
CA ARG A 159 11.57 4.86 11.58
C ARG A 159 12.93 4.21 11.89
N ALA A 160 13.11 3.64 13.08
CA ALA A 160 14.33 2.97 13.49
C ALA A 160 14.05 1.64 14.23
N PRO A 161 13.46 0.61 13.60
CA PRO A 161 13.79 -0.73 14.01
C PRO A 161 15.12 -1.03 13.34
N SER A 162 16.18 -1.28 14.10
CA SER A 162 17.25 -2.12 13.56
C SER A 162 16.56 -3.38 13.05
N LEU A 163 16.40 -3.52 11.72
CA LEU A 163 15.82 -4.71 11.12
C LEU A 163 16.62 -5.88 11.69
N SER A 164 16.02 -6.61 12.61
CA SER A 164 16.69 -7.73 13.26
C SER A 164 17.18 -8.65 12.15
N LYS A 165 18.46 -8.98 12.15
CA LYS A 165 19.10 -9.80 11.10
C LYS A 165 18.38 -11.15 10.87
N ASP A 166 17.53 -11.55 11.81
CA ASP A 166 16.77 -12.79 11.82
C ASP A 166 15.39 -12.71 11.13
N ARG A 167 14.95 -11.55 10.62
CA ARG A 167 13.70 -11.51 9.83
C ARG A 167 13.94 -12.13 8.45
N PRO A 168 13.00 -12.95 7.94
CA PRO A 168 13.09 -13.45 6.58
C PRO A 168 13.12 -12.27 5.61
N LYS A 169 14.10 -12.25 4.72
CA LYS A 169 14.12 -11.31 3.61
C LYS A 169 13.01 -11.72 2.64
N LEU A 170 12.11 -10.80 2.36
CA LEU A 170 11.02 -11.01 1.41
C LEU A 170 11.38 -10.32 0.10
N ASP A 171 11.04 -10.97 -1.00
CA ASP A 171 11.12 -10.35 -2.31
C ASP A 171 9.99 -9.32 -2.46
N LEU A 172 10.29 -8.18 -3.10
CA LEU A 172 9.28 -7.17 -3.42
C LEU A 172 8.81 -7.37 -4.87
N ARG A 173 7.51 -7.58 -5.07
CA ARG A 173 6.87 -7.60 -6.39
C ARG A 173 6.17 -6.27 -6.64
N ALA A 174 6.71 -5.44 -7.53
CA ALA A 174 6.18 -4.10 -7.81
C ALA A 174 6.41 -3.70 -9.27
N SER A 175 5.54 -2.84 -9.81
CA SER A 175 5.86 -2.15 -11.06
C SER A 175 6.80 -0.97 -10.77
N PRO A 176 7.67 -0.59 -11.72
CA PRO A 176 8.48 0.63 -11.59
C PRO A 176 7.67 1.89 -11.30
N GLU A 177 6.51 2.07 -11.93
CA GLU A 177 5.60 3.19 -11.65
C GLU A 177 5.08 3.18 -10.21
N ASP A 178 4.57 2.05 -9.73
CA ASP A 178 4.05 1.94 -8.35
C ASP A 178 5.17 2.20 -7.33
N LEU A 179 6.37 1.70 -7.60
CA LEU A 179 7.51 1.85 -6.72
C LEU A 179 7.91 3.33 -6.54
N LEU A 180 7.98 4.09 -7.64
CA LEU A 180 8.29 5.52 -7.57
C LEU A 180 7.13 6.33 -6.98
N ASP A 181 5.88 5.96 -7.25
CA ASP A 181 4.71 6.59 -6.63
C ASP A 181 4.73 6.44 -5.10
N THR A 182 5.14 5.27 -4.62
CA THR A 182 5.13 4.93 -3.18
C THR A 182 6.33 5.48 -2.42
N TRP A 183 7.54 5.32 -2.96
CA TRP A 183 8.79 5.62 -2.25
C TRP A 183 9.65 6.69 -2.94
N GLY A 184 9.09 7.41 -3.91
CA GLY A 184 9.74 8.54 -4.53
C GLY A 184 10.20 9.60 -3.50
N PRO A 185 11.08 10.51 -3.90
CA PRO A 185 11.42 10.85 -5.29
C PRO A 185 12.38 9.87 -5.95
N GLY A 186 12.28 9.77 -7.28
CA GLY A 186 13.16 8.97 -8.13
C GLY A 186 12.85 9.17 -9.62
N ASP A 187 13.68 8.59 -10.49
CA ASP A 187 13.62 8.81 -11.93
C ASP A 187 13.74 7.50 -12.72
N PHE A 188 13.05 7.44 -13.86
CA PHE A 188 13.29 6.40 -14.85
C PHE A 188 14.45 6.79 -15.77
N ILE A 189 15.35 5.84 -16.00
CA ILE A 189 16.39 5.96 -17.01
C ILE A 189 15.94 5.16 -18.23
N ALA A 190 15.39 5.83 -19.24
CA ALA A 190 14.75 5.20 -20.40
C ALA A 190 15.54 5.39 -21.71
N PRO A 191 15.37 4.50 -22.71
CA PRO A 191 15.83 4.74 -24.07
C PRO A 191 15.16 5.98 -24.68
N LYS A 192 15.89 6.69 -25.53
CA LYS A 192 15.31 7.83 -26.25
C LYS A 192 14.20 7.36 -27.18
N GLY A 193 12.97 7.81 -26.94
CA GLY A 193 11.82 7.51 -27.78
C GLY A 193 11.06 6.23 -27.40
N ASP A 194 11.43 5.56 -26.30
CA ASP A 194 10.67 4.47 -25.70
C ASP A 194 10.15 4.91 -24.33
N ALA A 195 8.83 5.04 -24.20
CA ALA A 195 8.18 5.43 -22.96
C ALA A 195 7.74 4.23 -22.10
N GLU A 196 7.74 3.03 -22.68
CA GLU A 196 7.19 1.82 -22.04
C GLU A 196 8.29 0.98 -21.40
N ASN A 197 9.53 1.09 -21.87
CA ASN A 197 10.66 0.34 -21.33
C ASN A 197 11.74 1.26 -20.76
N ILE A 198 12.39 0.78 -19.69
CA ILE A 198 13.43 1.50 -18.96
C ILE A 198 14.66 0.63 -18.77
N TYR A 199 15.82 1.25 -18.66
CA TYR A 199 17.09 0.60 -18.29
C TYR A 199 17.24 0.45 -16.77
N ALA A 200 16.72 1.41 -16.02
CA ALA A 200 16.92 1.49 -14.59
C ALA A 200 15.88 2.40 -13.90
N ILE A 201 15.76 2.23 -12.59
CA ILE A 201 15.07 3.17 -11.69
C ILE A 201 16.12 3.77 -10.76
N SER A 202 16.24 5.09 -10.75
CA SER A 202 17.01 5.84 -9.76
C SER A 202 16.13 6.11 -8.55
N ILE A 203 16.51 5.62 -7.37
CA ILE A 203 15.76 5.83 -6.13
C ILE A 203 16.65 5.67 -4.90
N GLY A 204 16.45 6.53 -3.89
CA GLY A 204 17.13 6.42 -2.60
C GLY A 204 18.65 6.54 -2.68
N GLY A 205 19.18 7.24 -3.70
CA GLY A 205 20.62 7.38 -3.94
C GLY A 205 21.29 6.14 -4.55
N GLY A 206 20.52 5.20 -5.10
CA GLY A 206 21.02 4.04 -5.83
C GLY A 206 20.22 3.76 -7.11
N LEU A 207 20.55 2.65 -7.76
CA LEU A 207 19.90 2.19 -8.98
C LEU A 207 19.28 0.81 -8.78
N ILE A 208 18.06 0.63 -9.29
CA ILE A 208 17.43 -0.68 -9.52
C ILE A 208 17.72 -1.09 -10.96
N LEU A 209 18.39 -2.23 -11.13
CA LEU A 209 18.85 -2.76 -12.41
C LEU A 209 18.46 -4.23 -12.60
N PRO A 210 18.28 -4.72 -13.84
CA PRO A 210 18.14 -6.14 -14.11
C PRO A 210 19.41 -6.90 -13.74
N THR A 211 19.27 -8.03 -13.05
CA THR A 211 20.41 -8.92 -12.72
C THR A 211 20.78 -9.84 -13.89
N SER A 212 19.83 -10.09 -14.80
CA SER A 212 20.02 -10.93 -15.98
C SER A 212 19.04 -10.55 -17.09
N LYS A 213 19.30 -11.02 -18.32
CA LYS A 213 18.33 -10.89 -19.42
C LYS A 213 17.14 -11.81 -19.14
N PRO A 214 15.89 -11.32 -19.27
CA PRO A 214 14.73 -12.19 -19.17
C PRO A 214 14.82 -13.30 -20.22
N THR A 215 14.53 -14.53 -19.82
CA THR A 215 14.42 -15.68 -20.72
C THR A 215 12.94 -15.98 -20.95
N GLU A 216 12.60 -16.76 -21.97
CA GLU A 216 11.20 -17.17 -22.22
C GLU A 216 10.55 -17.86 -21.01
N ALA A 217 11.36 -18.40 -20.09
CA ALA A 217 10.92 -19.13 -18.90
C ALA A 217 10.93 -18.32 -17.60
N SER A 218 11.55 -17.13 -17.56
CA SER A 218 11.72 -16.36 -16.31
C SER A 218 11.63 -14.85 -16.52
N GLU A 219 10.85 -14.19 -15.67
CA GLU A 219 10.78 -12.73 -15.60
C GLU A 219 12.15 -12.13 -15.22
N ALA A 220 12.37 -10.86 -15.62
CA ALA A 220 13.56 -10.14 -15.22
C ALA A 220 13.55 -9.91 -13.70
N LEU A 221 14.62 -10.35 -13.04
CA LEU A 221 14.86 -10.07 -11.63
C LEU A 221 15.62 -8.76 -11.51
N LEU A 222 15.20 -7.92 -10.58
CA LEU A 222 15.76 -6.60 -10.36
C LEU A 222 16.52 -6.57 -9.03
N HIS A 223 17.60 -5.79 -9.00
CA HIS A 223 18.41 -5.59 -7.81
C HIS A 223 18.71 -4.11 -7.60
N TRP A 224 18.52 -3.65 -6.36
CA TRP A 224 18.93 -2.31 -5.93
C TRP A 224 20.37 -2.33 -5.44
N SER A 225 21.19 -1.40 -5.92
CA SER A 225 22.55 -1.19 -5.42
C SER A 225 22.90 0.29 -5.38
N ARG A 226 23.88 0.67 -4.56
CA ARG A 226 24.47 2.03 -4.54
C ARG A 226 25.37 2.32 -5.75
N ALA A 227 25.35 1.47 -6.78
CA ALA A 227 26.23 1.61 -7.93
C ALA A 227 26.03 2.97 -8.63
N SER A 228 27.13 3.62 -8.99
CA SER A 228 27.17 4.95 -9.60
C SER A 228 27.20 4.92 -11.14
N THR A 229 27.40 3.75 -11.76
CA THR A 229 27.59 3.64 -13.21
C THR A 229 26.62 2.65 -13.83
N LEU A 230 25.69 3.19 -14.63
CA LEU A 230 24.85 2.42 -15.54
C LEU A 230 25.66 2.09 -16.80
N ASP A 231 25.96 0.80 -17.05
CA ASP A 231 26.47 0.40 -18.36
C ASP A 231 25.32 0.26 -19.36
N THR A 232 24.94 1.37 -19.98
CA THR A 232 23.87 1.41 -21.00
C THR A 232 24.17 0.55 -22.23
N ARG A 233 25.43 0.13 -22.42
CA ARG A 233 25.83 -0.73 -23.56
C ARG A 233 25.34 -2.17 -23.41
N SER A 234 24.98 -2.58 -22.20
CA SER A 234 24.49 -3.94 -21.89
C SER A 234 22.99 -4.15 -22.23
N GLY A 235 22.25 -3.07 -22.53
CA GLY A 235 21.06 -3.08 -23.39
C GLY A 235 19.80 -3.79 -22.87
N THR A 236 19.77 -4.29 -21.64
CA THR A 236 18.57 -4.93 -21.09
C THR A 236 17.62 -3.86 -20.60
N THR A 237 16.46 -3.74 -21.25
CA THR A 237 15.36 -2.92 -20.77
C THR A 237 14.28 -3.78 -20.13
N PHE A 238 13.41 -3.16 -19.35
CA PHE A 238 12.24 -3.80 -18.75
C PHE A 238 11.05 -2.82 -18.72
N PRO A 239 9.82 -3.34 -18.78
CA PRO A 239 8.62 -2.51 -18.84
C PRO A 239 8.39 -1.71 -17.55
N CYS A 240 7.96 -0.44 -17.68
CA CYS A 240 7.69 0.46 -16.55
C CYS A 240 6.39 0.15 -15.79
N ARG A 241 5.44 -0.54 -16.45
CA ARG A 241 4.10 -0.85 -15.89
C ARG A 241 3.89 -2.30 -15.48
N LYS A 242 4.83 -3.19 -15.81
CA LYS A 242 4.72 -4.59 -15.43
C LYS A 242 5.26 -4.78 -14.01
N LYS A 243 4.56 -5.54 -13.18
CA LYS A 243 5.11 -5.98 -11.89
C LYS A 243 6.31 -6.90 -12.11
N LEU A 244 7.40 -6.59 -11.41
CA LEU A 244 8.67 -7.32 -11.46
C LEU A 244 9.14 -7.61 -10.04
N ILE A 245 10.02 -8.60 -9.89
CA ILE A 245 10.59 -8.98 -8.60
C ILE A 245 11.86 -8.17 -8.35
N ILE A 246 11.93 -7.53 -7.18
CA ILE A 246 13.04 -6.70 -6.70
C ILE A 246 13.55 -7.32 -5.40
N GLY A 247 14.84 -7.63 -5.33
CA GLY A 247 15.48 -8.15 -4.12
C GLY A 247 15.94 -9.61 -4.19
N ALA A 248 15.75 -10.28 -5.34
CA ALA A 248 16.23 -11.64 -5.54
C ALA A 248 17.72 -11.75 -5.21
N ASN A 249 18.10 -12.82 -4.49
CA ASN A 249 19.47 -13.12 -4.07
C ASN A 249 20.43 -12.94 -5.26
N VAL A 250 21.15 -11.83 -5.27
CA VAL A 250 22.41 -11.74 -5.99
C VAL A 250 23.32 -12.68 -5.21
N SER A 251 23.69 -13.81 -5.81
CA SER A 251 24.82 -14.56 -5.32
C SER A 251 26.02 -13.62 -5.35
N THR A 252 26.38 -13.06 -4.20
CA THR A 252 27.65 -12.36 -4.06
C THR A 252 28.70 -13.39 -4.45
N ASN A 253 29.40 -13.12 -5.54
CA ASN A 253 30.57 -13.91 -5.89
C ASN A 253 31.48 -13.88 -4.67
N THR A 254 31.75 -15.02 -4.05
CA THR A 254 32.63 -15.14 -2.87
C THR A 254 34.07 -14.73 -3.20
N SER A 255 34.37 -14.43 -4.47
CA SER A 255 35.63 -13.82 -4.91
C SER A 255 35.65 -12.29 -4.78
N CYS A 256 34.55 -11.65 -4.39
CA CYS A 256 34.42 -10.19 -4.27
C CYS A 256 34.37 -9.72 -2.80
N ASP A 257 35.05 -10.44 -1.89
CA ASP A 257 35.42 -9.87 -0.60
C ASP A 257 36.50 -8.80 -0.86
N ALA A 258 36.06 -7.55 -1.05
CA ALA A 258 36.94 -6.42 -0.85
C ALA A 258 37.26 -6.39 0.66
N GLU A 259 38.54 -6.56 1.01
CA GLU A 259 39.03 -6.43 2.38
C GLU A 259 38.55 -5.11 3.02
N PRO A 260 38.32 -5.12 4.35
CA PRO A 260 37.65 -4.04 5.08
C PRO A 260 38.35 -2.68 5.04
#